data_AF-A0A1Q7J810-F1
#
_entry.id   AF-A0A1Q7J810-F1
#
_cell.length_a   1.000
_cell.length_b   1.000
_cell.length_c   1.000
_cell.angle_alpha   90.00
_cell.angle_beta   90.00
_cell.angle_gamma   90.00
#
_symmetry.space_group_name_H-M   'P 1'
#
loop_
_entity.id
_entity.type
_entity.pdbx_description
1 polymer ?
#
loop_
_entity_poly.entity_id
_entity_poly.type
_entity_poly.pdbx_seq_one_letter_code
_entity_poly.pdbx_strand_id
1 'polypeptide(L)'
;MTCTEFHDRYTEFRDGLITAPREQRRFQRHLARCSACGGHDAALCRGVLALQGAETIEPSAGFRRRLDARLRAERLQLGEPPLRARAGIAAALFVAAALALVAVESLGPSRRASVAALPPVPFPKPVARAGVPFVTFQDPRASVVTGNPNPYGTALVQPASARPEPATVGR
;
A
#
# COMPACT_ATOMS: atom_id res chain seq x y z
N MET A 1 35.67 16.61 -7.81
CA MET A 1 35.84 17.98 -7.30
C MET A 1 37.29 18.31 -7.43
N THR A 2 37.57 19.38 -8.14
CA THR A 2 38.92 19.94 -8.26
C THR A 2 39.24 20.77 -7.01
N CYS A 3 40.52 21.05 -6.77
CA CYS A 3 40.90 21.91 -5.66
C CYS A 3 40.32 23.33 -5.81
N THR A 4 40.25 23.87 -7.03
CA THR A 4 39.68 25.19 -7.30
C THR A 4 38.20 25.25 -6.91
N GLU A 5 37.39 24.29 -7.38
CA GLU A 5 35.98 24.18 -6.99
C GLU A 5 35.80 24.08 -5.47
N PHE A 6 36.71 23.38 -4.80
CA PHE A 6 36.69 23.24 -3.35
C PHE A 6 36.95 24.59 -2.68
N HIS A 7 38.01 25.30 -3.06
CA HIS A 7 38.37 26.58 -2.45
C HIS A 7 37.31 27.66 -2.67
N ASP A 8 36.72 27.75 -3.87
CA ASP A 8 35.69 28.75 -4.19
C ASP A 8 34.47 28.66 -3.28
N ARG A 9 34.13 27.43 -2.84
CA ARG A 9 32.93 27.15 -2.04
C ARG A 9 33.26 26.60 -0.65
N TYR A 10 34.52 26.69 -0.23
CA TYR A 10 34.98 26.09 1.01
C TYR A 10 34.35 26.77 2.23
N THR A 11 34.23 28.10 2.22
CA THR A 11 33.61 28.84 3.32
C THR A 11 32.14 28.49 3.47
N GLU A 12 31.39 28.36 2.37
CA GLU A 12 29.99 27.87 2.40
C GLU A 12 29.88 26.47 3.02
N PHE A 13 30.82 25.58 2.67
CA PHE A 13 30.88 24.24 3.25
C PHE A 13 31.18 24.30 4.75
N ARG A 14 32.16 25.11 5.17
CA ARG A 14 32.60 25.25 6.57
C ARG A 14 31.52 25.89 7.46
N ASP A 15 30.80 26.87 6.93
CA ASP A 15 29.72 27.58 7.63
C ASP A 15 28.39 26.78 7.62
N GLY A 16 28.37 25.61 6.97
CA GLY A 16 27.19 24.74 6.94
C GLY A 16 26.09 25.20 5.99
N LEU A 17 26.38 26.13 5.07
CA LEU A 17 25.44 26.63 4.06
C LEU A 17 25.16 25.56 2.97
N ILE A 18 26.10 24.63 2.76
CA ILE A 18 25.88 23.47 1.89
C ILE A 18 25.06 22.41 2.64
N THR A 19 23.74 22.42 2.41
CA THR A 19 22.80 21.50 3.10
C THR A 19 22.54 20.20 2.35
N ALA A 20 22.81 20.15 1.04
CA ALA A 20 22.57 18.97 0.22
C ALA A 20 23.51 17.81 0.62
N PRO A 21 22.99 16.64 1.07
CA PRO A 21 23.83 15.56 1.61
C PRO A 21 24.87 15.00 0.61
N ARG A 22 24.55 15.01 -0.68
CA ARG A 22 25.48 14.57 -1.74
C ARG A 22 26.68 15.51 -1.87
N GLU A 23 26.44 16.82 -1.81
CA GLU A 23 27.50 17.84 -1.87
C GLU A 23 28.36 17.78 -0.61
N GLN A 24 27.76 17.69 0.59
CA GLN A 24 28.53 17.51 1.84
C GLN A 24 29.49 16.32 1.76
N ARG A 25 29.00 15.15 1.30
CA ARG A 25 29.85 13.97 1.10
C ARG A 25 30.94 14.19 0.04
N ARG A 26 30.68 15.00 -0.98
CA ARG A 26 31.67 15.34 -2.02
C ARG A 26 32.83 16.14 -1.42
N PHE A 27 32.55 17.15 -0.59
CA PHE A 27 33.55 17.94 0.14
C PHE A 27 34.33 17.09 1.15
N GLN A 28 33.63 16.31 1.98
CA GLN A 28 34.26 15.40 2.96
C GLN A 28 35.22 14.41 2.30
N ARG A 29 34.82 13.81 1.16
CA ARG A 29 35.71 12.91 0.40
C ARG A 29 36.91 13.63 -0.19
N HIS A 30 36.78 14.88 -0.59
CA HIS A 30 37.90 15.65 -1.13
C HIS A 30 38.91 15.96 -0.03
N LEU A 31 38.46 16.41 1.15
CA LEU A 31 39.31 16.60 2.33
C LEU A 31 40.07 15.33 2.72
N ALA A 32 39.41 14.17 2.66
CA ALA A 32 40.03 12.89 2.99
C ALA A 32 41.06 12.40 1.95
N ARG A 33 40.98 12.87 0.70
CA ARG A 33 41.82 12.38 -0.41
C ARG A 33 42.90 13.35 -0.85
N CYS A 34 42.69 14.66 -0.67
CA CYS A 34 43.61 15.71 -1.07
C CYS A 34 44.36 16.23 0.15
N SER A 35 45.66 15.90 0.26
CA SER A 35 46.50 16.35 1.38
C SER A 35 46.65 17.87 1.44
N ALA A 36 46.70 18.55 0.29
CA ALA A 36 46.79 20.01 0.23
C ALA A 36 45.55 20.70 0.84
N CYS A 37 44.35 20.30 0.41
CA CYS A 37 43.10 20.85 0.94
C CYS A 37 42.83 20.40 2.38
N GLY A 38 43.21 19.17 2.75
CA GLY A 38 43.17 18.71 4.15
C GLY A 38 44.11 19.51 5.06
N GLY A 39 45.31 19.85 4.58
CA GLY A 39 46.25 20.72 5.29
C GLY A 39 45.72 22.14 5.47
N HIS A 40 45.06 22.68 4.44
CA HIS A 40 44.39 23.99 4.49
C HIS A 40 43.27 24.03 5.54
N ASP A 41 42.37 23.04 5.54
CA ASP A 41 41.32 22.93 6.56
C ASP A 41 41.90 22.82 7.97
N ALA A 42 42.89 21.97 8.17
CA ALA A 42 43.55 21.79 9.47
C ALA A 42 44.22 23.09 9.95
N ALA A 43 44.89 23.83 9.05
CA ALA A 43 45.51 25.12 9.38
C ALA A 43 44.47 26.16 9.79
N LEU A 44 43.35 26.25 9.06
CA LEU A 44 42.24 27.14 9.40
C LEU A 44 41.59 26.77 10.73
N CYS A 45 41.34 25.48 10.97
CA CYS A 45 40.83 24.99 12.26
C CYS A 45 41.74 25.40 13.42
N ARG A 46 43.07 25.22 13.28
CA ARG A 46 44.04 25.66 14.29
C ARG A 46 44.04 27.17 14.49
N GLY A 47 43.99 27.94 13.40
CA GLY A 47 43.94 29.41 13.47
C GLY A 47 42.70 29.92 14.20
N VAL A 48 41.52 29.37 13.89
CA VAL A 48 40.26 29.71 14.57
C VAL A 48 40.34 29.39 16.07
N LEU A 49 40.84 28.20 16.43
CA LEU A 49 41.00 27.82 17.84
C LEU A 49 41.98 28.76 18.58
N ALA A 50 43.08 29.14 17.94
CA ALA A 50 44.03 30.09 18.51
C ALA A 50 43.38 31.46 18.75
N LEU A 51 42.58 31.96 17.81
CA LEU A 51 41.87 33.23 17.95
C LEU A 51 40.80 33.18 19.04
N GLN A 52 40.07 32.06 19.17
CA GLN A 52 39.09 31.87 20.24
C GLN A 52 39.72 31.90 21.64
N GLY A 53 41.00 31.53 21.76
CA GLY A 53 41.74 31.60 23.02
C GLY A 53 42.44 32.94 23.29
N ALA A 54 42.55 33.84 22.29
CA ALA A 54 43.47 34.98 22.36
C ALA A 54 42.95 36.16 23.19
N GLU A 55 41.65 36.46 23.19
CA GLU A 55 41.02 37.40 24.11
C GLU A 55 39.51 37.28 23.94
N THR A 56 38.76 37.12 25.03
CA THR A 56 37.30 37.05 24.93
C THR A 56 36.76 38.48 24.95
N ILE A 57 36.11 38.91 23.86
CA ILE A 57 35.38 40.18 23.83
C ILE A 57 34.28 40.11 24.88
N GLU A 58 34.43 40.85 25.99
CA GLU A 58 33.41 40.89 27.04
C GLU A 58 32.17 41.64 26.52
N PRO A 59 31.00 40.98 26.45
CA PRO A 59 29.79 41.63 25.95
C PRO A 59 29.30 42.70 26.94
N SER A 60 28.68 43.76 26.40
CA SER A 60 28.08 44.83 27.23
C SER A 60 27.12 44.28 28.30
N ALA A 61 27.02 44.97 29.43
CA ALA A 61 26.10 44.59 30.50
C ALA A 61 24.66 44.37 29.98
N GLY A 62 24.05 43.26 30.39
CA GLY A 62 22.70 42.88 29.97
C GLY A 62 22.55 42.45 28.50
N PHE A 63 23.64 42.28 27.74
CA PHE A 63 23.60 41.81 26.35
C PHE A 63 22.85 40.48 26.21
N ARG A 64 23.16 39.49 27.06
CA ARG A 64 22.49 38.18 27.07
C ARG A 64 20.97 38.31 27.17
N ARG A 65 20.49 39.16 28.09
CA ARG A 65 19.05 39.44 28.25
C ARG A 65 18.42 40.04 26.98
N ARG A 66 19.10 40.99 26.33
CA ARG A 66 18.61 41.60 25.07
C ARG A 66 18.61 40.59 23.93
N LEU A 67 19.66 39.78 23.82
CA LEU A 67 19.78 38.72 22.83
C LEU A 67 18.65 37.68 22.99
N ASP A 68 18.42 37.18 24.20
CA ASP A 68 17.38 36.20 24.48
C ASP A 68 15.98 36.77 24.22
N ALA A 69 15.75 38.06 24.51
CA ALA A 69 14.51 38.73 24.17
C ALA A 69 14.31 38.80 22.64
N ARG A 70 15.35 39.16 21.89
CA ARG A 70 15.28 39.25 20.43
C ARG A 70 15.10 37.87 19.78
N LEU A 71 15.86 36.86 20.20
CA LEU A 71 15.74 35.49 19.67
C LEU A 71 14.34 34.91 19.92
N ARG A 72 13.73 35.20 21.07
CA ARG A 72 12.33 34.81 21.33
C ARG A 72 11.37 35.52 20.38
N ALA A 73 11.53 36.83 20.18
CA ALA A 73 10.69 37.57 19.24
C ALA A 73 10.80 37.03 17.82
N GLU A 74 12.02 36.77 17.33
CA GLU A 74 12.25 36.19 16.00
C GLU A 74 11.68 34.79 15.87
N ARG A 75 11.82 33.91 16.88
CA ARG A 75 11.22 32.58 16.86
C ARG A 75 9.69 32.62 16.81
N LEU A 76 9.07 33.62 17.43
CA LEU A 76 7.62 33.82 17.33
C LEU A 76 7.20 34.34 15.96
N GLN A 77 8.06 35.12 15.29
CA GLN A 77 7.82 35.63 13.93
C GLN A 77 8.07 34.58 12.84
N LEU A 78 9.09 33.73 13.02
CA LEU A 78 9.46 32.61 12.14
C LEU A 78 8.68 31.33 12.45
N GLY A 79 7.93 31.30 13.57
CA GLY A 79 6.99 30.22 13.86
C GLY A 79 6.05 30.06 12.67
N GLU A 80 6.07 28.87 12.06
CA GLU A 80 5.30 28.57 10.86
C GLU A 80 3.86 29.11 10.96
N PRO A 81 3.27 29.62 9.86
CA PRO A 81 1.89 30.08 9.86
C PRO A 81 0.95 28.99 10.39
N PRO A 82 -0.25 29.34 10.90
CA PRO A 82 -1.22 28.40 11.50
C PRO A 82 -1.66 27.24 10.59
N LEU A 83 -1.16 27.18 9.36
CA LEU A 83 -1.38 26.14 8.37
C LEU A 83 -0.95 24.75 8.86
N ARG A 84 0.16 24.62 9.60
CA ARG A 84 0.59 23.30 10.13
C ARG A 84 -0.32 22.79 11.24
N ALA A 85 -0.80 23.68 12.11
CA ALA A 85 -1.79 23.35 13.13
C ALA A 85 -3.17 23.04 12.51
N ARG A 86 -3.57 23.79 11.48
CA ARG A 86 -4.81 23.53 10.70
C ARG A 86 -4.75 22.23 9.90
N ALA A 87 -3.58 21.84 9.40
CA ALA A 87 -3.39 20.57 8.69
C ALA A 87 -3.63 19.36 9.61
N GLY A 88 -3.19 19.43 10.88
CA GLY A 88 -3.47 18.39 11.86
C GLY A 88 -4.97 18.24 12.18
N ILE A 89 -5.67 19.36 12.32
CA ILE A 89 -7.12 19.38 12.53
C ILE A 89 -7.86 18.84 11.30
N ALA A 90 -7.49 19.27 10.10
CA ALA A 90 -8.08 18.80 8.85
C ALA A 90 -7.87 17.28 8.66
N ALA A 91 -6.67 16.77 8.94
CA ALA A 91 -6.37 15.35 8.89
C ALA A 91 -7.20 14.56 9.92
N ALA A 92 -7.32 15.06 11.15
CA ALA A 92 -8.13 14.42 12.18
C ALA A 92 -9.62 14.38 11.80
N LEU A 93 -10.15 15.46 11.23
CA LEU A 93 -11.53 15.51 10.73
C LEU A 93 -11.75 14.57 9.56
N PHE A 94 -10.80 14.46 8.62
CA PHE A 94 -10.85 13.50 7.52
C PHE A 94 -10.89 12.06 8.02
N VAL A 95 -10.03 11.71 8.98
CA VAL A 95 -10.00 10.38 9.58
C VAL A 95 -11.31 10.09 10.33
N ALA A 96 -11.82 11.05 11.11
CA ALA A 96 -13.09 10.92 11.81
C ALA A 96 -14.27 10.71 10.83
N ALA A 97 -14.32 11.48 9.74
CA ALA A 97 -15.33 11.34 8.70
C ALA A 97 -15.25 9.98 8.00
N ALA A 98 -14.05 9.50 7.69
CA ALA A 98 -13.85 8.18 7.09
C ALA A 98 -14.32 7.05 8.03
N LEU A 99 -14.00 7.13 9.32
CA LEU A 99 -14.46 6.16 10.32
C LEU A 99 -15.99 6.20 10.48
N ALA A 100 -16.61 7.39 10.46
CA ALA A 100 -18.05 7.53 10.52
C ALA A 100 -18.74 6.89 9.30
N LEU A 101 -18.19 7.06 8.10
CA LEU A 101 -18.70 6.43 6.88
C LEU A 101 -18.63 4.89 6.98
N VAL A 102 -17.50 4.34 7.43
CA VAL A 102 -17.34 2.90 7.65
C VAL A 102 -18.33 2.37 8.69
N ALA A 103 -18.59 3.13 9.76
CA ALA A 103 -19.57 2.74 10.78
C ALA A 103 -21.00 2.69 10.21
N VAL A 104 -21.39 3.65 9.37
CA VAL A 104 -22.72 3.65 8.72
C VAL A 104 -22.90 2.44 7.80
N GLU A 105 -21.89 2.11 7.00
CA GLU A 105 -21.95 0.97 6.07
C GLU A 105 -21.94 -0.39 6.80
N SER A 106 -21.25 -0.47 7.94
CA SER A 106 -21.16 -1.72 8.73
C SER A 106 -22.35 -1.97 9.66
N LEU A 107 -23.05 -0.93 10.11
CA LEU A 107 -24.24 -1.04 10.96
C LEU A 107 -25.57 -0.98 10.17
N GLY A 108 -25.52 -0.69 8.87
CA GLY A 108 -26.69 -0.78 7.99
C GLY A 108 -27.30 -2.18 8.05
N PRO A 109 -28.65 -2.33 8.06
CA PRO A 109 -29.27 -3.65 7.98
C PRO A 109 -28.74 -4.33 6.74
N SER A 110 -28.00 -5.43 6.94
CA SER A 110 -27.60 -6.32 5.85
C SER A 110 -28.87 -6.89 5.24
N ARG A 111 -29.51 -6.11 4.36
CA ARG A 111 -30.61 -6.56 3.53
C ARG A 111 -29.99 -7.42 2.43
N ARG A 112 -29.45 -8.57 2.85
CA ARG A 112 -29.37 -9.74 1.99
C ARG A 112 -30.80 -9.91 1.53
N ALA A 113 -31.08 -9.49 0.30
CA ALA A 113 -32.36 -9.74 -0.33
C ALA A 113 -32.55 -11.25 -0.20
N SER A 114 -33.50 -11.66 0.65
CA SER A 114 -33.98 -13.02 0.68
C SER A 114 -34.44 -13.30 -0.74
N VAL A 115 -33.61 -14.01 -1.51
CA VAL A 115 -33.97 -14.47 -2.85
C VAL A 115 -35.24 -15.29 -2.65
N ALA A 116 -36.37 -14.75 -3.12
CA ALA A 116 -37.63 -15.47 -3.09
C ALA A 116 -37.42 -16.77 -3.86
N ALA A 117 -37.67 -17.91 -3.20
CA ALA A 117 -37.54 -19.21 -3.82
C ALA A 117 -38.45 -19.25 -5.05
N LEU A 118 -37.83 -19.26 -6.23
CA LEU A 118 -38.55 -19.41 -7.49
C LEU A 118 -39.25 -20.79 -7.49
N PRO A 119 -40.45 -20.91 -8.06
CA PRO A 119 -41.14 -22.19 -8.15
C PRO A 119 -40.26 -23.22 -8.88
N PRO A 120 -40.24 -24.48 -8.43
CA PRO A 120 -39.41 -25.51 -9.06
C PRO A 120 -39.86 -25.72 -10.51
N VAL A 121 -39.02 -25.31 -11.45
CA VAL A 121 -39.21 -25.58 -12.88
C VAL A 121 -38.67 -26.99 -13.15
N PRO A 122 -39.43 -27.90 -13.79
CA PRO A 122 -38.93 -29.22 -14.14
C PRO A 122 -37.85 -29.08 -15.21
N PHE A 123 -36.59 -29.21 -14.79
CA PHE A 123 -35.47 -29.30 -15.73
C PHE A 123 -35.40 -30.74 -16.27
N PRO A 124 -35.35 -30.94 -17.60
CA PRO A 124 -35.16 -32.27 -18.16
C PRO A 124 -33.78 -32.81 -17.74
N LYS A 125 -33.76 -33.97 -17.10
CA LYS A 125 -32.55 -34.62 -16.60
C LYS A 125 -31.71 -35.08 -17.80
N PRO A 126 -30.49 -34.55 -18.02
CA PRO A 126 -29.66 -34.97 -19.15
C PRO A 126 -29.23 -36.42 -18.94
N VAL A 127 -29.57 -37.30 -19.89
CA VAL A 127 -29.10 -38.68 -19.90
C VAL A 127 -27.90 -38.74 -20.83
N ALA A 128 -26.70 -38.84 -20.28
CA ALA A 128 -25.50 -39.09 -21.06
C ALA A 128 -25.47 -40.57 -21.47
N ARG A 129 -25.63 -40.86 -22.77
CA ARG A 129 -25.34 -42.19 -23.31
C ARG A 129 -23.84 -42.30 -23.58
N ALA A 130 -23.22 -43.39 -23.14
CA ALA A 130 -21.83 -43.67 -23.46
C ALA A 130 -21.72 -44.11 -24.92
N GLY A 131 -21.29 -43.21 -25.79
CA GLY A 131 -21.00 -43.47 -27.21
C GLY A 131 -21.60 -42.42 -28.15
N VAL A 132 -20.72 -41.56 -28.69
CA VAL A 132 -20.90 -40.45 -29.67
C VAL A 132 -21.81 -39.27 -29.26
N PRO A 133 -21.49 -38.02 -29.65
CA PRO A 133 -21.95 -36.82 -28.97
C PRO A 133 -23.34 -36.38 -29.49
N PHE A 134 -24.39 -37.03 -29.01
CA PHE A 134 -25.72 -36.46 -29.09
C PHE A 134 -26.39 -36.58 -27.72
N VAL A 135 -26.76 -35.44 -27.14
CA VAL A 135 -27.60 -35.40 -25.93
C VAL A 135 -29.04 -35.54 -26.42
N THR A 136 -29.70 -36.66 -26.13
CA THR A 136 -31.15 -36.80 -26.39
C THR A 136 -31.90 -36.49 -25.11
N PHE A 137 -32.92 -35.64 -25.20
CA PHE A 137 -33.84 -35.38 -24.10
C PHE A 137 -34.90 -36.48 -24.06
N GLN A 138 -35.11 -37.09 -22.90
CA GLN A 138 -36.16 -38.08 -22.72
C GLN A 138 -37.50 -37.35 -22.55
N ASP A 139 -38.51 -37.72 -23.34
CA ASP A 139 -39.85 -37.12 -23.25
C ASP A 139 -40.52 -37.54 -21.92
N PRO A 140 -40.88 -36.60 -21.03
CA PRO A 140 -41.44 -36.92 -19.71
C PRO A 140 -42.78 -37.66 -19.77
N ARG A 141 -43.43 -37.75 -20.94
CA ARG A 141 -44.66 -38.55 -21.12
C ARG A 141 -44.43 -40.04 -21.36
N ALA A 142 -43.20 -40.46 -21.68
CA ALA A 142 -42.87 -41.86 -21.99
C ALA A 142 -42.45 -42.69 -20.77
N SER A 143 -42.25 -42.08 -19.61
CA SER A 143 -41.97 -42.82 -18.37
C SER A 143 -43.27 -43.33 -17.76
N VAL A 144 -43.62 -44.58 -18.01
CA VAL A 144 -44.61 -45.29 -17.21
C VAL A 144 -43.92 -45.80 -15.95
N VAL A 145 -44.08 -45.08 -14.84
CA VAL A 145 -43.68 -45.56 -13.50
C VAL A 145 -44.81 -46.44 -13.00
N THR A 146 -44.69 -47.76 -13.14
CA THR A 146 -45.57 -48.70 -12.44
C THR A 146 -44.91 -49.05 -11.11
N GLY A 147 -45.49 -48.61 -9.99
CA GLY A 147 -45.31 -49.27 -8.69
C GLY A 147 -44.36 -48.66 -7.65
N ASN A 148 -44.05 -47.35 -7.63
CA ASN A 148 -43.39 -46.75 -6.46
C ASN A 148 -43.82 -45.29 -6.22
N PRO A 149 -44.49 -44.95 -5.10
CA PRO A 149 -44.97 -43.60 -4.82
C PRO A 149 -43.90 -42.64 -4.22
N ASN A 150 -42.63 -43.04 -4.13
CA ASN A 150 -41.58 -42.21 -3.55
C ASN A 150 -40.60 -41.65 -4.62
N PRO A 151 -40.52 -40.32 -4.83
CA PRO A 151 -39.72 -39.72 -5.91
C PRO A 151 -38.20 -39.79 -5.72
N TYR A 152 -37.72 -40.32 -4.58
CA TYR A 152 -36.27 -40.48 -4.30
C TYR A 152 -35.82 -41.94 -4.11
N GLY A 153 -36.67 -42.93 -4.40
CA GLY A 153 -36.27 -44.33 -4.35
C GLY A 153 -35.33 -44.68 -5.51
N THR A 154 -34.15 -45.24 -5.21
CA THR A 154 -33.31 -45.92 -6.21
C THR A 154 -34.07 -47.13 -6.76
N ALA A 155 -34.75 -46.97 -7.88
CA ALA A 155 -35.30 -48.09 -8.61
C ALA A 155 -34.15 -48.86 -9.27
N LEU A 156 -33.89 -50.08 -8.80
CA LEU A 156 -33.08 -51.03 -9.54
C LEU A 156 -33.88 -51.43 -10.78
N VAL A 157 -33.54 -50.85 -11.92
CA VAL A 157 -34.14 -51.24 -13.20
C VAL A 157 -33.46 -52.53 -13.65
N GLN A 158 -34.19 -53.64 -13.60
CA GLN A 158 -33.78 -54.89 -14.21
C GLN A 158 -33.96 -54.74 -15.74
N PRO A 159 -32.90 -54.88 -16.56
CA PRO A 159 -33.06 -54.81 -17.99
C PRO A 159 -33.89 -56.01 -18.46
N ALA A 160 -34.89 -55.75 -19.31
CA ALA A 160 -35.58 -56.81 -20.03
C ALA A 160 -34.54 -57.60 -20.84
N SER A 161 -34.36 -58.87 -20.50
CA SER A 161 -33.54 -59.80 -21.25
C SER A 161 -34.00 -59.82 -22.70
N ALA A 162 -33.06 -59.53 -23.61
CA ALA A 162 -33.27 -59.68 -25.04
C ALA A 162 -33.67 -61.14 -25.34
N ARG A 163 -34.83 -61.35 -25.97
CA ARG A 163 -35.11 -62.61 -26.68
C ARG A 163 -34.12 -62.71 -27.85
N PRO A 164 -33.33 -63.78 -27.96
CA PRO A 164 -32.55 -64.02 -29.17
C PRO A 164 -33.50 -64.46 -30.31
N GLU A 165 -33.45 -63.79 -31.45
CA GLU A 165 -34.02 -64.29 -32.70
C GLU A 165 -33.28 -65.57 -33.13
N PRO A 166 -33.98 -66.61 -33.63
CA PRO A 166 -33.34 -67.84 -34.08
C PRO A 166 -32.64 -67.64 -35.43
N ALA A 167 -31.41 -68.13 -35.52
CA ALA A 167 -30.62 -68.22 -36.74
C ALA A 167 -31.28 -69.15 -37.78
N THR A 168 -31.57 -68.62 -38.96
CA THR A 168 -31.86 -69.43 -40.16
C THR A 168 -30.54 -69.85 -40.83
N VAL A 169 -30.19 -71.13 -40.70
CA VAL A 169 -29.27 -71.84 -41.61
C VAL A 169 -30.12 -72.54 -42.66
N GLY A 170 -29.76 -72.37 -43.93
CA GLY A 170 -30.46 -72.96 -45.06
C GLY A 170 -30.29 -74.47 -45.18
N ARG A 171 -31.17 -75.05 -45.98
CA ARG A 171 -30.91 -76.22 -46.81
C ARG A 171 -31.58 -76.01 -48.16
#